data_AF-A0A5R2N1M5-F1
#
_entry.id   AF-A0A5R2N1M5-F1
#
_cell.length_a   1.000
_cell.length_b   1.000
_cell.length_c   1.000
_cell.angle_alpha   90.00
_cell.angle_beta   90.00
_cell.angle_gamma   90.00
#
_symmetry.space_group_name_H-M   'P 1'
#
loop_
_entity.id
_entity.type
_entity.pdbx_description
1 polymer ?
#
loop_
_entity_poly.entity_id
_entity_poly.type
_entity_poly.pdbx_seq_one_letter_code
_entity_poly.pdbx_strand_id
1 'polypeptide(L)'
;MDASPRLLGLVWPFVAVVLIQALVASLSLYTLSAVRAYVGGESQWSKGQKHAIYFLSLYADTGNEEFFSEYRAAIAVPLADRSARLALEQSEPDTQAARAGFL
;
A
#
# COMPACT_ATOMS: atom_id res chain seq x y z
N MET A 1 -43.68 30.83 19.70
CA MET A 1 -42.54 30.57 18.78
C MET A 1 -42.32 29.07 18.81
N ASP A 2 -43.18 28.31 18.14
CA ASP A 2 -43.37 26.87 18.41
C ASP A 2 -43.20 26.02 17.14
N ALA A 3 -42.10 26.25 16.41
CA ALA A 3 -41.79 25.54 15.17
C ALA A 3 -40.57 24.59 15.27
N SER A 4 -39.97 24.41 16.45
CA SER A 4 -38.73 23.63 16.57
C SER A 4 -38.89 22.10 16.45
N PRO A 5 -39.85 21.41 17.11
CA PRO A 5 -39.80 19.94 17.18
C PRO A 5 -40.28 19.24 15.89
N ARG A 6 -41.22 19.84 15.15
CA ARG A 6 -41.77 19.23 13.91
C ARG A 6 -40.82 19.35 12.72
N LEU A 7 -40.11 20.48 12.59
CA LEU A 7 -39.10 20.69 11.55
C LEU A 7 -37.87 19.83 11.80
N LEU A 8 -37.41 19.72 13.05
CA LEU A 8 -36.31 18.82 13.44
C LEU A 8 -36.65 17.36 13.11
N GLY A 9 -37.87 16.90 13.40
CA GLY A 9 -38.32 15.55 13.06
C GLY A 9 -38.36 15.28 11.55
N LEU A 10 -38.62 16.29 10.73
CA LEU A 10 -38.66 16.17 9.26
C LEU A 10 -37.27 16.23 8.61
N VAL A 11 -36.37 17.06 9.14
CA VAL A 11 -35.03 17.28 8.57
C VAL A 11 -34.03 16.20 9.01
N TRP A 12 -34.20 15.64 10.21
CA TRP A 12 -33.32 14.59 10.75
C TRP A 12 -33.07 13.39 9.82
N PRO A 13 -34.07 12.77 9.16
CA PRO A 13 -33.80 11.67 8.23
C PRO A 13 -32.92 12.08 7.05
N PHE A 14 -33.05 13.30 6.53
CA PHE A 14 -32.18 13.81 5.47
C PHE A 14 -30.74 13.98 5.97
N VAL A 15 -30.56 14.52 7.17
CA VAL A 15 -29.24 14.64 7.80
C VAL A 15 -28.62 13.25 8.01
N ALA A 16 -29.39 12.28 8.50
CA ALA A 16 -28.93 10.92 8.69
C ALA A 16 -28.50 10.26 7.36
N VAL A 17 -29.28 10.43 6.29
CA VAL A 17 -28.93 9.94 4.94
C VAL A 17 -27.63 10.58 4.45
N VAL A 18 -27.47 11.90 4.59
CA VAL A 18 -26.24 12.61 4.18
C VAL A 18 -25.04 12.10 4.96
N LEU A 19 -25.16 11.88 6.27
CA LEU A 19 -24.09 11.34 7.10
C LEU A 19 -23.72 9.90 6.70
N ILE A 20 -24.72 9.05 6.42
CA ILE A 20 -24.50 7.69 5.94
C ILE A 20 -23.79 7.72 4.57
N GLN A 21 -24.24 8.58 3.66
CA GLN A 21 -23.60 8.73 2.35
C GLN A 21 -22.15 9.21 2.48
N ALA A 22 -21.89 10.19 3.35
CA ALA A 22 -20.53 10.66 3.62
C ALA A 22 -19.63 9.56 4.19
N LEU A 23 -20.16 8.73 5.09
CA LEU A 23 -19.45 7.58 5.65
C LEU A 23 -19.13 6.54 4.56
N VAL A 24 -20.12 6.17 3.74
CA VAL A 24 -19.93 5.23 2.63
C VAL A 24 -18.90 5.75 1.64
N ALA A 25 -19.00 7.02 1.24
CA ALA A 25 -18.05 7.64 0.34
C ALA A 25 -16.62 7.61 0.91
N SER A 26 -16.47 7.93 2.20
CA SER A 26 -15.17 7.90 2.89
C SER A 26 -14.57 6.49 2.90
N LEU A 27 -15.38 5.47 3.20
CA LEU A 27 -14.95 4.07 3.18
C LEU A 27 -14.57 3.60 1.76
N SER A 28 -15.33 4.02 0.75
CA SER A 28 -15.02 3.71 -0.66
C SER A 28 -13.69 4.33 -1.09
N LEU A 29 -13.44 5.58 -0.73
CA LEU A 29 -12.16 6.25 -1.02
C LEU A 29 -10.99 5.55 -0.31
N TYR A 30 -11.16 5.19 0.96
CA TYR A 30 -10.15 4.44 1.71
C TYR A 30 -9.83 3.08 1.05
N THR A 31 -10.86 2.32 0.70
CA THR A 31 -10.71 1.02 0.03
C THR A 31 -9.99 1.17 -1.32
N LEU A 32 -10.36 2.16 -2.13
CA LEU A 32 -9.70 2.40 -3.41
C LEU A 32 -8.22 2.77 -3.23
N SER A 33 -7.92 3.57 -2.20
CA SER A 33 -6.54 3.92 -1.85
C SER A 33 -5.73 2.69 -1.43
N ALA A 34 -6.31 1.83 -0.59
CA ALA A 34 -5.67 0.58 -0.15
C ALA A 34 -5.40 -0.37 -1.32
N VAL A 35 -6.38 -0.56 -2.22
CA VAL A 35 -6.22 -1.38 -3.43
C VAL A 35 -5.14 -0.82 -4.34
N ARG A 36 -5.08 0.49 -4.54
CA ARG A 36 -4.04 1.13 -5.35
C ARG A 36 -2.65 0.91 -4.75
N ALA A 37 -2.50 1.07 -3.44
CA ALA A 37 -1.24 0.81 -2.75
C ALA A 37 -0.82 -0.67 -2.92
N TYR A 38 -1.76 -1.60 -2.77
CA TYR A 38 -1.51 -3.03 -2.94
C TYR A 38 -1.05 -3.39 -4.37
N VAL A 39 -1.80 -2.97 -5.39
CA VAL A 39 -1.46 -3.24 -6.80
C VAL A 39 -0.14 -2.55 -7.20
N GLY A 40 0.10 -1.34 -6.68
CA GLY A 40 1.37 -0.63 -6.87
C GLY A 40 2.55 -1.41 -6.29
N GLY A 41 2.42 -1.90 -5.05
CA GLY A 41 3.45 -2.73 -4.40
C GLY A 41 3.72 -4.03 -5.16
N GLU A 42 2.68 -4.79 -5.49
CA GLU A 42 2.81 -6.04 -6.26
C GLU A 42 3.46 -5.82 -7.64
N SER A 43 3.15 -4.70 -8.31
CA SER A 43 3.79 -4.34 -9.57
C SER A 43 5.29 -4.10 -9.40
N GLN A 44 5.69 -3.40 -8.35
CA GLN A 44 7.09 -3.12 -8.05
C GLN A 44 7.84 -4.41 -7.68
N TRP A 45 7.26 -5.25 -6.83
CA TRP A 45 7.81 -6.56 -6.48
C TRP A 45 8.09 -7.39 -7.74
N SER A 46 7.09 -7.55 -8.61
CA SER A 46 7.22 -8.39 -9.82
C SER A 46 8.27 -7.85 -10.79
N LYS A 47 8.34 -6.52 -10.95
CA LYS A 47 9.37 -5.87 -11.79
C LYS A 47 10.76 -6.03 -11.20
N GLY A 48 10.93 -5.76 -9.90
CA GLY A 48 12.21 -5.89 -9.20
C GLY A 48 12.76 -7.31 -9.28
N GLN A 49 11.91 -8.32 -9.03
CA GLN A 49 12.31 -9.72 -9.16
C GLN A 49 12.76 -10.07 -10.59
N LYS A 50 11.98 -9.67 -11.60
CA LYS A 50 12.32 -9.96 -13.01
C LYS A 50 13.63 -9.28 -13.43
N HIS A 51 13.79 -8.01 -13.09
CA HIS A 51 15.02 -7.26 -13.37
C HIS A 51 16.23 -7.87 -12.65
N ALA A 52 16.06 -8.29 -11.39
CA ALA A 52 17.12 -8.93 -10.63
C ALA A 52 17.59 -10.23 -11.33
N ILE A 53 16.67 -11.11 -11.70
CA ILE A 53 17.03 -12.35 -12.41
C ILE A 53 17.71 -12.05 -13.74
N TYR A 54 17.20 -11.06 -14.49
CA TYR A 54 17.76 -10.67 -15.79
C TYR A 54 19.21 -10.18 -15.66
N PHE A 55 19.47 -9.21 -14.80
CA PHE A 55 20.81 -8.64 -14.62
C PHE A 55 21.79 -9.64 -14.00
N LEU A 56 21.32 -10.52 -13.13
CA LEU A 56 22.15 -11.60 -12.58
C LEU A 56 22.57 -12.60 -13.66
N SER A 57 21.66 -12.95 -14.57
CA SER A 57 22.00 -13.80 -15.73
C SER A 57 23.04 -13.12 -16.62
N LEU A 58 22.84 -11.83 -16.91
CA LEU A 58 23.76 -11.08 -17.76
C LEU A 58 25.15 -10.93 -17.13
N TYR A 59 25.21 -10.76 -15.81
CA TYR A 59 26.46 -10.82 -15.06
C TYR A 59 27.12 -12.21 -15.15
N ALA A 60 26.36 -13.29 -14.99
CA ALA A 60 26.88 -14.65 -15.08
C ALA A 60 27.48 -14.95 -16.48
N ASP A 61 26.89 -14.40 -17.53
CA ASP A 61 27.35 -14.60 -18.91
C ASP A 61 28.55 -13.71 -19.28
N THR A 62 28.62 -12.49 -18.76
CA THR A 62 29.60 -11.48 -19.20
C THR A 62 30.72 -11.21 -18.19
N GLY A 63 30.51 -11.51 -16.91
CA GLY A 63 31.39 -11.10 -15.80
C GLY A 63 31.44 -9.59 -15.56
N ASN A 64 30.58 -8.79 -16.20
CA ASN A 64 30.61 -7.33 -16.07
C ASN A 64 29.93 -6.87 -14.75
N GLU A 65 30.72 -6.29 -13.86
CA GLU A 65 30.30 -5.80 -12.54
C GLU A 65 29.16 -4.77 -12.61
N GLU A 66 28.99 -4.04 -13.72
CA GLU A 66 27.86 -3.12 -13.92
C GLU A 66 26.51 -3.85 -13.80
N PHE A 67 26.38 -5.03 -14.40
CA PHE A 67 25.16 -5.83 -14.30
C PHE A 67 24.96 -6.39 -12.89
N PHE A 68 26.04 -6.65 -12.16
CA PHE A 68 25.90 -7.03 -10.75
C PHE A 68 25.40 -5.86 -9.89
N SER A 69 25.80 -4.63 -10.21
CA SER A 69 25.24 -3.43 -9.57
C SER A 69 23.75 -3.23 -9.86
N GLU A 70 23.33 -3.40 -11.11
CA GLU A 70 21.91 -3.33 -11.50
C GLU A 70 21.07 -4.43 -10.84
N TYR A 71 21.61 -5.64 -10.73
CA TYR A 71 20.99 -6.72 -9.94
C TYR A 71 20.77 -6.29 -8.48
N ARG A 72 21.80 -5.73 -7.82
CA ARG A 72 21.72 -5.29 -6.41
C ARG A 72 20.64 -4.23 -6.23
N ALA A 73 20.51 -3.30 -7.17
CA ALA A 73 19.45 -2.29 -7.15
C ALA A 73 18.07 -2.93 -7.33
N ALA A 74 17.92 -3.84 -8.30
CA ALA A 74 16.64 -4.47 -8.61
C ALA A 74 16.13 -5.41 -7.49
N ILE A 75 17.03 -6.13 -6.82
CA ILE A 75 16.67 -7.06 -5.73
C ILE A 75 16.40 -6.34 -4.41
N ALA A 76 16.83 -5.09 -4.26
CA ALA A 76 16.65 -4.32 -3.02
C ALA A 76 15.17 -4.16 -2.65
N VAL A 77 14.30 -3.86 -3.63
CA VAL A 77 12.86 -3.67 -3.39
C VAL A 77 12.19 -4.95 -2.86
N PRO A 78 12.28 -6.12 -3.52
CA PRO A 78 11.73 -7.37 -2.96
C PRO A 78 12.30 -7.76 -1.59
N LEU A 79 13.58 -7.48 -1.32
CA LEU A 79 14.19 -7.76 -0.02
C LEU A 79 13.67 -6.83 1.07
N ALA A 80 13.48 -5.56 0.74
CA ALA A 80 12.93 -4.56 1.65
C ALA A 80 11.46 -4.90 1.98
N ASP A 81 10.64 -5.24 0.98
CA ASP A 81 9.27 -5.70 1.18
C ASP A 81 9.20 -6.95 2.07
N ARG A 82 10.11 -7.92 1.86
CA ARG A 82 10.23 -9.10 2.73
C ARG A 82 10.57 -8.70 4.17
N SER A 83 11.49 -7.75 4.37
CA SER A 83 11.87 -7.28 5.70
C SER A 83 10.70 -6.59 6.41
N ALA A 84 9.92 -5.79 5.68
CA ALA A 84 8.74 -5.12 6.20
C ALA A 84 7.67 -6.14 6.62
N ARG A 85 7.44 -7.18 5.79
CA ARG A 85 6.52 -8.26 6.13
C ARG A 85 6.96 -9.00 7.40
N LEU A 86 8.23 -9.37 7.49
CA LEU A 86 8.77 -10.05 8.67
C LEU A 86 8.64 -9.21 9.94
N ALA A 87 8.78 -7.88 9.86
CA ALA A 87 8.58 -6.99 11.01
C ALA A 87 7.10 -6.96 11.48
N LEU A 88 6.16 -7.05 10.55
CA LEU A 88 4.72 -7.10 10.85
C LEU A 88 4.24 -8.48 11.34
N GLU A 89 4.92 -9.56 10.95
CA GLU A 89 4.60 -10.94 11.34
C GLU A 89 5.12 -11.31 12.75
N GLN A 90 5.85 -10.43 13.42
CA GLN A 90 6.33 -10.64 14.79
C GLN A 90 5.18 -10.68 15.80
N SER A 91 5.38 -11.41 16.91
CA SER A 91 4.41 -11.50 18.01
C SER A 91 4.06 -10.13 18.60
N GLU A 92 5.03 -9.21 18.60
CA GLU A 92 4.80 -7.78 18.82
C GLU A 92 5.21 -7.04 17.53
N PRO A 93 4.25 -6.55 16.73
CA PRO A 93 4.56 -5.96 15.43
C PRO A 93 5.40 -4.68 15.53
N ASP A 94 6.59 -4.68 14.93
CA ASP A 94 7.42 -3.47 14.82
C ASP A 94 6.99 -2.64 13.61
N THR A 95 6.03 -1.74 13.85
CA THR A 95 5.51 -0.85 12.80
C THR A 95 6.52 0.20 12.33
N GLN A 96 7.58 0.50 13.10
CA GLN A 96 8.64 1.41 12.66
C GLN A 96 9.58 0.70 11.70
N ALA A 97 10.04 -0.51 12.05
CA ALA A 97 10.86 -1.34 11.16
C ALA A 97 10.12 -1.68 9.86
N ALA A 98 8.81 -1.95 9.93
CA ALA A 98 8.00 -2.19 8.75
C ALA A 98 7.98 -0.99 7.80
N ARG A 99 7.79 0.24 8.32
CA ARG A 99 7.84 1.45 7.48
C ARG A 99 9.21 1.71 6.89
N ALA A 100 10.28 1.39 7.62
CA ALA A 100 11.64 1.52 7.10
C ALA A 100 11.95 0.52 5.98
N GLY A 101 11.26 -0.62 5.95
CA GLY A 101 11.41 -1.66 4.94
C GLY A 101 10.59 -1.44 3.66
N PHE A 102 9.58 -0.56 3.64
CA PHE A 102 8.90 -0.21 2.40
C PHE A 102 9.67 0.91 1.68
N LEU A 103 10.45 0.54 0.64
CA LEU A 103 11.22 1.46 -0.21
C LEU A 103 10.38 2.08 -1.33
#